data_AF-A0A315B5J0-F1
#
_entry.id   AF-A0A315B5J0-F1
#
_cell.length_a   1.000
_cell.length_b   1.000
_cell.length_c   1.000
_cell.angle_alpha   90.00
_cell.angle_beta   90.00
_cell.angle_gamma   90.00
#
_symmetry.space_group_name_H-M   'P 1'
#
loop_
_entity.id
_entity.type
_entity.pdbx_description
1 polymer ?
#
loop_
_entity_poly.entity_id
_entity_poly.type
_entity_poly.pdbx_seq_one_letter_code
_entity_poly.pdbx_strand_id
1 'polypeptide(L)'
;MNCLSKLGSRESTVIVTTRSANVASITETNPNLRHTLGLLEEDECWSILKNRAFPDNNARAYLENIGKQIAKKCAGVPLVAKGA
;
A
#
# COMPACT_ATOMS: atom_id res chain seq x y z
N MET A 1 -25.06 -3.74 -17.48
CA MET A 1 -24.21 -4.02 -16.31
C MET A 1 -24.62 -3.11 -15.17
N ASN A 2 -25.69 -3.43 -14.42
CA ASN A 2 -26.30 -2.42 -13.53
C ASN A 2 -26.62 -2.98 -12.13
N CYS A 3 -25.84 -3.92 -11.61
CA CYS A 3 -26.04 -4.43 -10.24
C CYS A 3 -25.85 -3.34 -9.16
N LEU A 4 -25.12 -2.27 -9.48
CA LEU A 4 -24.82 -1.17 -8.56
C LEU A 4 -25.99 -0.18 -8.39
N SER A 5 -26.99 -0.15 -9.29
CA SER A 5 -28.13 0.77 -9.15
C SER A 5 -29.00 0.47 -7.92
N LYS A 6 -28.89 -0.74 -7.35
CA LYS A 6 -29.59 -1.15 -6.13
C LYS A 6 -28.94 -0.66 -4.83
N LEU A 7 -27.72 -0.11 -4.86
CA LEU A 7 -27.07 0.51 -3.70
C LEU A 7 -27.44 2.00 -3.52
N GLY A 8 -28.47 2.48 -4.21
CA GLY A 8 -28.93 3.87 -4.20
C GLY A 8 -29.56 4.35 -2.89
N SER A 9 -28.76 4.38 -1.81
CA SER A 9 -28.84 5.43 -0.80
C SER A 9 -28.09 6.64 -1.36
N ARG A 10 -28.66 7.85 -1.24
CA ARG A 10 -28.09 9.11 -1.79
C ARG A 10 -26.70 9.49 -1.25
N GLU A 11 -26.07 8.67 -0.41
CA GLU A 11 -24.81 8.95 0.30
C GLU A 11 -23.77 7.81 0.26
N SER A 12 -24.02 6.72 -0.46
CA SER A 12 -23.06 5.60 -0.52
C SER A 12 -21.91 5.87 -1.50
N THR A 13 -20.66 5.68 -1.05
CA THR A 13 -19.45 5.79 -1.88
C THR A 13 -18.84 4.42 -2.12
N VAL A 14 -18.48 4.11 -3.37
CA VAL A 14 -17.81 2.87 -3.76
C VAL A 14 -16.35 3.18 -4.12
N ILE A 15 -15.41 2.46 -3.52
CA ILE A 15 -13.98 2.52 -3.87
C ILE A 15 -13.63 1.25 -4.64
N VAL A 16 -13.11 1.41 -5.85
CA VAL A 16 -12.64 0.30 -6.69
C VAL A 16 -11.13 0.22 -6.61
N THR A 17 -10.58 -0.96 -6.34
CA THR A 17 -9.13 -1.23 -6.41
C THR A 17 -8.85 -2.21 -7.55
N THR A 18 -7.84 -1.92 -8.37
CA THR A 18 -7.47 -2.76 -9.52
C THR A 18 -6.00 -2.58 -9.84
N ARG A 19 -5.36 -3.64 -10.39
CA ARG A 19 -3.99 -3.58 -10.93
C ARG A 19 -3.94 -3.13 -12.40
N SER A 20 -5.10 -2.99 -13.06
CA SER A 20 -5.19 -2.65 -14.47
C SER A 20 -5.62 -1.20 -14.66
N ALA A 21 -4.76 -0.39 -15.27
CA ALA A 21 -5.08 0.99 -15.65
C ALA A 21 -6.29 1.07 -16.60
N ASN A 22 -6.44 0.09 -17.50
CA ASN A 22 -7.56 0.01 -18.42
C ASN A 22 -8.89 -0.18 -17.65
N VAL A 23 -8.90 -1.10 -16.67
CA VAL A 23 -10.08 -1.30 -15.82
C VAL A 23 -10.39 -0.03 -15.04
N ALA A 24 -9.38 0.61 -14.44
CA ALA A 24 -9.57 1.87 -13.70
C ALA A 24 -10.22 2.95 -14.58
N SER A 25 -9.75 3.10 -15.83
CA SER A 25 -10.29 4.07 -16.78
C SER A 25 -11.73 3.79 -17.24
N ILE A 26 -12.14 2.52 -17.27
CA ILE A 26 -13.51 2.15 -17.63
C ILE A 26 -14.46 2.34 -16.43
N THR A 27 -13.96 2.12 -15.21
CA THR A 27 -14.79 2.15 -13.98
C THR A 27 -14.89 3.51 -13.31
N GLU A 28 -13.97 4.43 -13.59
CA GLU A 28 -13.98 5.74 -12.95
C GLU A 28 -15.16 6.61 -13.40
N THR A 29 -15.66 7.42 -12.48
CA THR A 29 -16.70 8.41 -12.76
C THR A 29 -16.11 9.80 -12.97
N ASN A 30 -14.92 10.06 -12.43
CA ASN A 30 -14.20 11.31 -12.54
C ASN A 30 -12.68 11.03 -12.47
N PRO A 31 -11.89 11.38 -13.49
CA PRO A 31 -10.44 11.19 -13.50
C PRO A 31 -9.71 11.84 -12.32
N ASN A 32 -10.25 12.94 -11.76
CA ASN A 32 -9.66 13.62 -10.59
C ASN A 32 -9.78 12.81 -9.29
N LEU A 33 -10.64 11.79 -9.26
CA LEU A 33 -10.80 10.89 -8.11
C LEU A 33 -9.89 9.66 -8.20
N ARG A 34 -9.18 9.47 -9.32
CA ARG A 34 -8.28 8.34 -9.49
C ARG A 34 -7.02 8.52 -8.64
N HIS A 35 -6.76 7.54 -7.77
CA HIS A 35 -5.51 7.46 -7.04
C HIS A 35 -4.63 6.35 -7.61
N THR A 36 -3.40 6.68 -7.99
CA THR A 36 -2.39 5.69 -8.40
C THR A 36 -1.45 5.46 -7.23
N LEU A 37 -1.41 4.23 -6.71
CA LEU A 37 -0.50 3.87 -5.63
C LEU A 37 0.95 3.92 -6.15
N GLY A 38 1.79 4.67 -5.44
CA GLY A 38 3.24 4.70 -5.65
C GLY A 38 3.96 3.58 -4.92
N LEU A 39 5.28 3.57 -5.06
CA LEU A 39 6.17 2.77 -4.21
C LEU A 39 6.39 3.50 -2.87
N LEU A 40 6.75 2.73 -1.85
CA LEU A 40 7.19 3.28 -0.57
C LEU A 40 8.64 3.76 -0.65
N GLU A 41 8.97 4.75 0.18
CA GLU A 41 10.35 5.12 0.45
C GLU A 41 11.07 4.05 1.27
N GLU A 42 12.41 4.00 1.21
CA GLU A 42 13.21 3.00 1.94
C GLU A 42 12.93 3.04 3.46
N ASP A 43 12.73 4.23 4.02
CA ASP A 43 12.44 4.41 5.45
C ASP A 43 11.04 3.91 5.84
N GLU A 44 10.07 3.96 4.93
CA GLU A 44 8.74 3.39 5.14
C GLU A 44 8.79 1.86 5.09
N CYS A 45 9.54 1.28 4.15
CA CYS A 45 9.84 -0.17 4.16
C CYS A 45 10.56 -0.60 5.45
N TRP A 46 11.54 0.19 5.92
CA TRP A 46 12.20 -0.07 7.19
C TRP A 46 11.22 0.00 8.35
N SER A 47 10.30 0.96 8.38
CA SER A 47 9.28 1.07 9.42
C SER A 47 8.39 -0.17 9.49
N ILE A 48 7.97 -0.71 8.34
CA ILE A 48 7.19 -1.96 8.27
C ILE A 48 8.00 -3.14 8.86
N LEU A 49 9.25 -3.30 8.41
CA LEU A 49 10.16 -4.33 8.90
C LEU A 49 10.40 -4.23 10.41
N LYS A 50 10.72 -3.03 10.88
CA LYS A 50 11.02 -2.75 12.28
C LYS A 50 9.84 -3.09 13.17
N ASN A 51 8.63 -2.68 12.78
CA ASN A 51 7.40 -2.96 13.53
C ASN A 51 7.12 -4.47 13.64
N ARG A 52 7.52 -5.26 12.63
CA ARG A 52 7.37 -6.72 12.64
C ARG A 52 8.45 -7.42 13.45
N ALA A 53 9.71 -7.03 13.27
CA ALA A 53 10.85 -7.67 13.91
C ALA A 53 11.05 -7.26 15.38
N PHE A 54 10.65 -6.03 15.73
CA PHE A 54 10.85 -5.42 17.05
C PHE A 54 9.56 -4.74 17.54
N PRO A 55 8.53 -5.51 17.93
CA PRO A 55 7.24 -4.96 18.37
C PRO A 55 7.36 -4.02 19.58
N ASP A 56 8.34 -4.24 20.46
CA ASP A 56 8.63 -3.37 21.60
C ASP A 56 9.59 -2.21 21.27
N ASN A 57 9.88 -2.00 19.98
CA ASN A 57 10.80 -0.98 19.46
C ASN A 57 12.23 -1.04 20.03
N ASN A 58 12.62 -2.19 20.60
CA ASN A 58 13.90 -2.38 21.29
C ASN A 58 14.98 -3.00 20.39
N ALA A 59 15.13 -2.45 19.18
CA ALA A 59 16.13 -2.92 18.24
C ALA A 59 17.54 -2.50 18.67
N ARG A 60 18.48 -3.44 18.75
CA ARG A 60 19.90 -3.12 18.95
C ARG A 60 20.43 -2.36 17.73
N ALA A 61 21.32 -1.39 17.92
CA ALA A 61 21.83 -0.53 16.84
C ALA A 61 22.37 -1.29 15.61
N TYR A 62 23.06 -2.43 15.82
CA TYR A 62 23.57 -3.23 14.71
C TYR A 62 22.46 -3.90 13.88
N LEU A 63 21.35 -4.27 14.52
CA LEU A 63 20.17 -4.85 13.85
C LEU A 63 19.41 -3.78 13.06
N GLU A 64 19.40 -2.52 13.53
CA GLU A 64 18.81 -1.43 12.76
C GLU A 64 19.56 -1.21 11.43
N ASN A 65 20.90 -1.25 11.46
CA ASN A 65 21.69 -1.11 10.24
C ASN A 65 21.40 -2.26 9.25
N ILE A 66 21.36 -3.50 9.74
CA ILE A 66 21.01 -4.67 8.93
C ILE A 66 19.59 -4.52 8.36
N GLY A 67 18.63 -4.14 9.20
CA GLY A 67 17.23 -3.94 8.83
C GLY A 67 17.04 -2.87 7.75
N LYS A 68 17.79 -1.77 7.81
CA LYS A 68 17.81 -0.75 6.74
C LYS A 68 18.37 -1.29 5.42
N GLN A 69 19.41 -2.13 5.45
CA GLN A 69 19.92 -2.78 4.24
C GLN A 69 18.91 -3.77 3.65
N ILE A 70 18.12 -4.44 4.48
CA ILE A 70 17.01 -5.29 4.02
C ILE A 70 15.89 -4.43 3.42
N ALA A 71 15.52 -3.33 4.08
CA ALA A 71 14.49 -2.40 3.60
C ALA A 71 14.82 -1.86 2.20
N LYS A 72 16.09 -1.52 1.95
CA LYS A 72 16.57 -1.14 0.63
C LYS A 72 16.33 -2.21 -0.44
N LYS A 73 16.46 -3.49 -0.09
CA LYS A 73 16.18 -4.62 -1.00
C LYS A 73 14.68 -4.84 -1.23
N CYS A 74 13.79 -4.24 -0.44
CA CYS A 74 12.34 -4.32 -0.65
C CYS A 74 11.87 -3.48 -1.85
N ALA A 75 12.70 -2.56 -2.35
CA ALA A 75 12.42 -1.72 -3.52
C ALA A 75 11.04 -1.01 -3.44
N GLY A 76 10.67 -0.55 -2.25
CA GLY A 76 9.41 0.15 -2.02
C GLY A 76 8.15 -0.72 -2.06
N VAL A 77 8.26 -2.04 -2.17
CA VAL A 77 7.11 -2.96 -2.21
C VAL A 77 6.69 -3.33 -0.77
N PRO A 78 5.53 -2.84 -0.26
CA PRO A 78 5.14 -3.07 1.14
C PRO A 78 5.00 -4.54 1.49
N LEU A 79 4.55 -5.37 0.54
CA LEU A 79 4.36 -6.80 0.74
C LEU A 79 5.68 -7.52 1.00
N VAL A 80 6.77 -7.09 0.34
CA VAL A 80 8.12 -7.65 0.55
C VAL A 80 8.64 -7.24 1.91
N ALA A 81 8.51 -5.95 2.28
CA ALA A 81 8.92 -5.45 3.59
C ALA A 81 8.17 -6.14 4.74
N LYS A 82 6.89 -6.48 4.56
CA LYS A 82 6.13 -7.23 5.56
C LYS A 82 6.55 -8.69 5.66
N GLY A 83 7.09 -9.28 4.58
CA GLY A 83 7.40 -10.71 4.51
C GLY A 83 8.85 -11.08 4.84
N ALA A 84 9.76 -10.12 4.81
CA ALA A 84 11.15 -10.27 5.28
C ALA A 84 11.23 -10.30 6.81
#